data_AF-A0AAJ3P790-F1
#
_entry.id   AF-A0AAJ3P790-F1
#
_cell.length_a   1.000
_cell.length_b   1.000
_cell.length_c   1.000
_cell.angle_alpha   90.00
_cell.angle_beta   90.00
_cell.angle_gamma   90.00
#
_symmetry.space_group_name_H-M   'P 1'
#
loop_
_entity.id
_entity.type
_entity.pdbx_description
1 polymer ?
#
loop_
_entity_poly.entity_id
_entity_poly.type
_entity_poly.pdbx_seq_one_letter_code
_entity_poly.pdbx_strand_id
1 'polypeptide(L)'
;MTEPEALRRATREDVMRSAVDVAPTLLGAELRTVVIEDGLPVEVRVRITEVEAYHGQGTGAVADPGSHARMGRTARNATMWGEPGHLYVYLSHGIHSCVNVACGPEGQGDGVLLRAGEIVSGVQAAARRRRAVPPLGRTALRDLARGPGRLGQAAGLRHSLHDGIDAITGDEQNGARAELWLGPPVVDVAQGPRVGVAGVAGTDAFPWRFWIPGDPTVSPFRWGRGAADASNRANGGFSA
;
A
#
# COMPACT_ATOMS: atom_id res chain seq x y z
N MET A 1 16.05 24.80 -16.33
CA MET A 1 16.10 23.61 -15.46
C MET A 1 15.37 23.97 -14.19
N THR A 2 14.08 23.65 -14.10
CA THR A 2 13.35 23.71 -12.83
C THR A 2 14.00 22.71 -11.87
N GLU A 3 14.34 23.15 -10.67
CA GLU A 3 14.78 22.23 -9.62
C GLU A 3 13.72 21.14 -9.46
N PRO A 4 14.11 19.85 -9.35
CA PRO A 4 13.13 18.81 -9.08
C PRO A 4 12.49 19.12 -7.72
N GLU A 5 11.17 19.31 -7.72
CA GLU A 5 10.39 19.58 -6.51
C GLU A 5 10.73 18.51 -5.45
N ALA A 6 11.22 18.98 -4.30
CA ALA A 6 11.77 18.12 -3.28
C ALA A 6 10.67 17.36 -2.53
N LEU A 7 10.96 16.11 -2.16
CA LEU A 7 10.08 15.33 -1.26
C LEU A 7 9.87 16.08 0.07
N ARG A 8 8.63 16.13 0.54
CA ARG A 8 8.26 16.67 1.86
C ARG A 8 7.61 15.60 2.73
N ARG A 9 7.70 15.73 4.05
CA ARG A 9 6.93 14.87 4.96
C ARG A 9 5.43 15.06 4.71
N ALA A 10 4.70 13.96 4.72
CA ALA A 10 3.25 13.98 4.73
C ALA A 10 2.76 14.59 6.06
N THR A 11 1.61 15.23 6.01
CA THR A 11 0.86 15.72 7.17
C THR A 11 -0.43 14.92 7.31
N ARG A 12 -1.12 15.05 8.45
CA ARG A 12 -2.45 14.46 8.63
C ARG A 12 -3.45 14.92 7.58
N GLU A 13 -3.38 16.20 7.20
CA GLU A 13 -4.28 16.79 6.21
C GLU A 13 -4.14 16.12 4.83
N ASP A 14 -2.91 15.74 4.44
CA ASP A 14 -2.66 15.08 3.16
C ASP A 14 -3.42 13.76 3.00
N VAL A 15 -3.71 13.09 4.12
CA VAL A 15 -4.38 11.79 4.21
C VAL A 15 -5.78 11.89 4.82
N MET A 16 -6.31 13.10 5.06
CA MET A 16 -7.65 13.35 5.65
C MET A 16 -8.77 13.34 4.59
N ARG A 17 -8.69 12.44 3.59
CA ARG A 17 -9.70 12.27 2.54
C ARG A 17 -9.99 10.79 2.32
N SER A 18 -11.00 10.48 1.50
CA SER A 18 -11.36 9.09 1.20
C SER A 18 -10.16 8.31 0.64
N ALA A 19 -10.13 7.00 0.86
CA ALA A 19 -9.03 6.18 0.35
C ALA A 19 -8.87 6.29 -1.18
N VAL A 20 -9.96 6.48 -1.92
CA VAL A 20 -9.94 6.67 -3.38
C VAL A 20 -9.28 7.99 -3.78
N ASP A 21 -9.47 9.06 -2.99
CA ASP A 21 -8.83 10.36 -3.24
C ASP A 21 -7.36 10.38 -2.81
N VAL A 22 -7.03 9.68 -1.72
CA VAL A 22 -5.66 9.62 -1.17
C VAL A 22 -4.77 8.69 -1.97
N ALA A 23 -5.28 7.53 -2.42
CA ALA A 23 -4.46 6.54 -3.12
C ALA A 23 -3.59 7.10 -4.27
N PRO A 24 -4.14 7.82 -5.27
CA PRO A 24 -3.32 8.33 -6.37
C PRO A 24 -2.26 9.34 -5.93
N THR A 25 -2.45 10.07 -4.82
CA THR A 25 -1.47 11.04 -4.32
C THR A 25 -0.24 10.38 -3.70
N LEU A 26 -0.34 9.10 -3.34
CA LEU A 26 0.79 8.33 -2.81
C LEU A 26 1.69 7.75 -3.90
N LEU A 27 1.31 7.83 -5.18
CA LEU A 27 2.18 7.40 -6.28
C LEU A 27 3.36 8.38 -6.41
N GLY A 28 4.58 7.83 -6.48
CA GLY A 28 5.82 8.61 -6.47
C GLY A 28 6.29 9.03 -5.08
N ALA A 29 5.46 8.92 -4.05
CA ALA A 29 5.85 9.14 -2.66
C ALA A 29 6.86 8.08 -2.17
N GLU A 30 7.55 8.37 -1.08
CA GLU A 30 8.44 7.41 -0.41
C GLU A 30 7.88 6.97 0.94
N LEU A 31 7.83 5.65 1.17
CA LEU A 31 7.82 5.12 2.52
C LEU A 31 9.26 4.93 2.97
N ARG A 32 9.68 5.67 3.99
CA ARG A 32 10.98 5.52 4.63
C ARG A 32 10.81 4.76 5.94
N THR A 33 11.56 3.69 6.12
CA THR A 33 11.50 2.88 7.34
C THR A 33 12.88 2.75 7.93
N VAL A 34 12.98 2.91 9.25
CA VAL A 34 14.16 2.53 10.02
C VAL A 34 13.75 1.44 10.99
N VAL A 35 14.42 0.30 10.92
CA VAL A 35 14.17 -0.85 11.80
C VAL A 35 15.47 -1.21 12.50
N ILE A 36 15.41 -1.43 13.80
CA ILE A 36 16.54 -1.90 14.59
C ILE A 36 16.78 -3.39 14.26
N GLU A 37 17.95 -3.68 13.70
CA GLU A 37 18.42 -5.03 13.38
C GLU A 37 19.78 -5.23 14.04
N ASP A 38 19.91 -6.28 14.85
CA ASP A 38 21.14 -6.58 15.60
C ASP A 38 21.66 -5.38 16.42
N GLY A 39 20.75 -4.59 16.98
CA GLY A 39 21.06 -3.39 17.77
C GLY A 39 21.39 -2.14 16.95
N LEU A 40 21.33 -2.19 15.62
CA LEU A 40 21.67 -1.07 14.73
C LEU A 40 20.45 -0.60 13.92
N PRO A 41 20.29 0.72 13.71
CA PRO A 41 19.23 1.24 12.86
C PRO A 41 19.54 0.97 11.38
N VAL A 42 18.60 0.30 10.69
CA VAL A 42 18.72 -0.04 9.26
C VAL A 42 17.61 0.64 8.48
N GLU A 43 18.00 1.56 7.59
CA GLU A 43 17.07 2.30 6.73
C GLU A 43 16.77 1.56 5.42
N VAL A 44 15.50 1.59 5.01
CA VAL A 44 15.04 1.28 3.64
C VAL A 44 14.10 2.38 3.19
N ARG A 45 14.24 2.81 1.94
CA ARG A 45 13.33 3.78 1.28
C ARG A 45 12.68 3.12 0.08
N VAL A 46 11.36 3.18 0.02
CA VAL A 46 10.56 2.60 -1.06
C VAL A 46 9.81 3.71 -1.77
N ARG A 47 10.14 3.98 -3.03
CA ARG A 47 9.31 4.82 -3.91
C ARG A 47 8.09 4.02 -4.32
N ILE A 48 6.90 4.50 -3.97
CA ILE A 48 5.63 3.82 -4.19
C ILE A 48 5.21 3.98 -5.66
N THR A 49 4.90 2.86 -6.31
CA THR A 49 4.54 2.83 -7.74
C THR A 49 3.18 2.23 -8.01
N GLU A 50 2.58 1.59 -7.00
CA GLU A 50 1.28 0.95 -7.08
C GLU A 50 0.61 0.91 -5.71
N VAL A 51 -0.68 1.23 -5.67
CA VAL A 51 -1.51 1.21 -4.47
C VAL A 51 -2.92 0.69 -4.75
N GLU A 52 -3.64 0.31 -3.69
CA GLU A 52 -5.07 0.00 -3.74
C GLU A 52 -5.84 0.72 -2.63
N ALA A 53 -6.97 1.33 -2.96
CA ALA A 53 -7.89 1.95 -2.01
C ALA A 53 -8.91 0.94 -1.48
N TYR A 54 -9.23 1.09 -0.20
CA TYR A 54 -10.24 0.32 0.51
C TYR A 54 -11.06 1.25 1.40
N HIS A 55 -12.37 1.29 1.18
CA HIS A 55 -13.28 2.07 2.03
C HIS A 55 -13.62 1.31 3.30
N GLY A 56 -13.88 2.07 4.36
CA GLY A 56 -14.49 1.58 5.58
C GLY A 56 -16.01 1.40 5.48
N GLN A 57 -16.61 0.86 6.53
CA GLN A 57 -18.06 0.67 6.55
C GLN A 57 -18.76 2.03 6.65
N GLY A 58 -19.67 2.30 5.72
CA GLY A 58 -20.41 3.56 5.69
C GLY A 58 -19.66 4.70 5.00
N THR A 59 -18.49 4.43 4.41
CA THR A 59 -17.72 5.43 3.67
C THR A 59 -17.99 5.38 2.17
N GLY A 60 -18.21 6.56 1.59
CA GLY A 60 -18.54 6.72 0.17
C GLY A 60 -19.96 6.25 -0.19
N ALA A 61 -20.29 6.31 -1.48
CA ALA A 61 -21.62 5.95 -1.97
C ALA A 61 -21.85 4.43 -2.10
N VAL A 62 -20.77 3.64 -2.14
CA VAL A 62 -20.82 2.19 -2.39
C VAL A 62 -20.00 1.49 -1.31
N ALA A 63 -20.64 0.53 -0.62
CA ALA A 63 -19.93 -0.33 0.34
C ALA A 63 -18.83 -1.12 -0.37
N ASP A 64 -17.72 -1.37 0.31
CA ASP A 64 -16.58 -2.11 -0.26
C ASP A 64 -16.48 -3.54 0.30
N PRO A 65 -16.97 -4.57 -0.43
CA PRO A 65 -16.86 -5.96 0.01
C PRO A 65 -15.40 -6.46 0.09
N GLY A 66 -14.45 -5.75 -0.53
CA GLY A 66 -13.04 -6.09 -0.52
C GLY A 66 -12.30 -5.60 0.73
N SER A 67 -12.88 -4.70 1.51
CA SER A 67 -12.24 -4.08 2.67
C SER A 67 -12.28 -4.96 3.91
N HIS A 68 -11.22 -4.87 4.73
CA HIS A 68 -11.21 -5.43 6.08
C HIS A 68 -12.15 -4.70 7.04
N ALA A 69 -12.52 -3.46 6.73
CA ALA A 69 -13.43 -2.65 7.53
C ALA A 69 -14.91 -2.79 7.12
N ARG A 70 -15.23 -3.60 6.09
CA ARG A 70 -16.60 -3.76 5.56
C ARG A 70 -17.66 -4.23 6.57
N MET A 71 -17.25 -4.93 7.63
CA MET A 71 -18.11 -5.42 8.72
C MET A 71 -17.93 -4.64 10.02
N GLY A 72 -17.30 -3.47 9.96
CA GLY A 72 -17.07 -2.61 11.10
C GLY A 72 -15.72 -2.82 11.79
N ARG A 73 -15.56 -2.12 12.92
CA ARG A 73 -14.34 -2.14 13.72
C ARG A 73 -14.17 -3.46 14.44
N THR A 74 -12.97 -4.00 14.38
CA THR A 74 -12.51 -5.19 15.10
C THR A 74 -11.13 -4.92 15.68
N ALA A 75 -10.67 -5.76 16.62
CA ALA A 75 -9.29 -5.65 17.13
C ALA A 75 -8.24 -5.75 16.01
N ARG A 76 -8.51 -6.56 14.97
CA ARG A 76 -7.58 -6.80 13.86
C ARG A 76 -7.43 -5.60 12.92
N ASN A 77 -8.47 -4.79 12.73
CA ASN A 77 -8.44 -3.65 11.80
C ASN A 77 -8.46 -2.31 12.53
N ALA A 78 -8.32 -2.30 13.87
CA ALA A 78 -8.53 -1.12 14.70
C ALA A 78 -7.71 0.10 14.25
N THR A 79 -6.49 -0.11 13.74
CA THR A 79 -5.63 0.94 13.19
C THR A 79 -6.28 1.71 12.04
N MET A 80 -7.06 1.06 11.17
CA MET A 80 -7.79 1.74 10.09
C MET A 80 -8.86 2.72 10.61
N TRP A 81 -9.34 2.50 11.85
CA TRP A 81 -10.42 3.29 12.45
C TRP A 81 -9.91 4.42 13.35
N GLY A 82 -8.60 4.49 13.56
CA GLY A 82 -7.95 5.52 14.36
C GLY A 82 -7.61 6.78 13.56
N GLU A 83 -6.65 7.53 14.05
CA GLU A 83 -6.17 8.76 13.42
C GLU A 83 -5.48 8.46 12.06
N PRO A 84 -5.75 9.23 10.99
CA PRO A 84 -5.21 8.96 9.66
C PRO A 84 -3.68 9.12 9.61
N GLY A 85 -2.99 8.34 8.79
CA GLY A 85 -1.52 8.33 8.65
C GLY A 85 -0.83 7.26 9.49
N HIS A 86 -1.55 6.56 10.37
CA HIS A 86 -1.06 5.35 11.02
C HIS A 86 -0.97 4.19 10.03
N LEU A 87 0.05 3.34 10.19
CA LEU A 87 0.27 2.17 9.35
C LEU A 87 -0.52 0.98 9.87
N TYR A 88 -1.53 0.56 9.12
CA TYR A 88 -2.21 -0.71 9.36
C TYR A 88 -1.40 -1.86 8.74
N VAL A 89 -0.79 -2.70 9.58
CA VAL A 89 0.09 -3.80 9.17
C VAL A 89 -0.56 -5.14 9.53
N TYR A 90 -0.85 -5.95 8.51
CA TYR A 90 -1.55 -7.23 8.70
C TYR A 90 -0.91 -8.38 7.93
N LEU A 91 -1.16 -9.64 8.33
CA LEU A 91 -0.76 -10.80 7.56
C LEU A 91 -1.76 -11.13 6.45
N SER A 92 -1.34 -11.03 5.20
CA SER A 92 -2.05 -11.59 4.06
C SER A 92 -1.80 -13.10 3.98
N HIS A 93 -2.88 -13.88 3.94
CA HIS A 93 -2.88 -15.35 3.98
C HIS A 93 -2.03 -15.96 5.11
N GLY A 94 -1.83 -15.23 6.22
CA GLY A 94 -1.05 -15.68 7.37
C GLY A 94 0.47 -15.69 7.18
N ILE A 95 0.99 -15.24 6.02
CA ILE A 95 2.41 -15.40 5.68
C ILE A 95 3.12 -14.04 5.52
N HIS A 96 2.50 -13.09 4.82
CA HIS A 96 3.19 -11.87 4.42
C HIS A 96 2.59 -10.63 5.09
N SER A 97 3.42 -9.80 5.71
CA SER A 97 2.99 -8.49 6.18
C SER A 97 2.68 -7.59 4.99
N CYS A 98 1.45 -7.09 4.94
CA CYS A 98 0.99 -6.04 4.04
C CYS A 98 0.82 -4.76 4.85
N VAL A 99 1.12 -3.62 4.22
CA VAL A 99 1.16 -2.31 4.88
C VAL A 99 0.14 -1.40 4.20
N ASN A 100 -0.78 -0.87 4.99
CA ASN A 100 -1.72 0.15 4.59
C ASN A 100 -1.41 1.47 5.31
N VAL A 101 -1.70 2.59 4.67
CA VAL A 101 -1.82 3.89 5.35
C VAL A 101 -3.29 4.09 5.69
N ALA A 102 -3.64 4.18 6.98
CA ALA A 102 -4.98 4.59 7.41
C ALA A 102 -5.24 6.02 6.91
N CYS A 103 -6.44 6.31 6.43
CA CYS A 103 -6.77 7.61 5.86
C CYS A 103 -8.23 7.95 6.11
N GLY A 104 -8.61 9.17 5.74
CA GLY A 104 -9.93 9.72 6.02
C GLY A 104 -10.14 10.07 7.49
N PRO A 105 -11.32 10.62 7.83
CA PRO A 105 -11.65 10.93 9.21
C PRO A 105 -11.64 9.70 10.12
N GLU A 106 -11.22 9.91 11.37
CA GLU A 106 -11.27 8.88 12.41
C GLU A 106 -12.67 8.25 12.51
N GLY A 107 -12.71 6.95 12.76
CA GLY A 107 -13.97 6.20 12.87
C GLY A 107 -14.57 5.74 11.54
N GLN A 108 -13.96 6.06 10.40
CA GLN A 108 -14.46 5.57 9.10
C GLN A 108 -13.89 4.20 8.70
N GLY A 109 -12.60 3.95 8.93
CA GLY A 109 -11.98 2.67 8.55
C GLY A 109 -11.38 2.63 7.15
N ASP A 110 -11.02 3.78 6.57
CA ASP A 110 -10.44 3.90 5.23
C ASP A 110 -8.94 3.57 5.23
N GLY A 111 -8.45 2.97 4.15
CA GLY A 111 -7.03 2.67 4.03
C GLY A 111 -6.52 2.47 2.61
N VAL A 112 -5.27 2.86 2.39
CA VAL A 112 -4.55 2.68 1.13
C VAL A 112 -3.48 1.61 1.30
N LEU A 113 -3.61 0.48 0.60
CA LEU A 113 -2.59 -0.57 0.53
C LEU A 113 -1.41 -0.12 -0.31
N LEU A 114 -0.22 -0.15 0.28
CA LEU A 114 1.04 0.02 -0.45
C LEU A 114 1.38 -1.31 -1.13
N ARG A 115 1.18 -1.38 -2.45
CA ARG A 115 1.30 -2.64 -3.19
C ARG A 115 2.66 -2.89 -3.75
N ALA A 116 3.23 -1.90 -4.42
CA ALA A 116 4.53 -2.09 -5.04
C ALA A 116 5.33 -0.80 -5.04
N GLY A 117 6.64 -0.99 -5.18
CA GLY A 117 7.56 0.13 -5.24
C GLY A 117 8.97 -0.27 -5.63
N GLU A 118 9.78 0.75 -5.83
CA GLU A 118 11.20 0.66 -6.08
C GLU A 118 11.99 0.89 -4.79
N ILE A 119 12.96 0.04 -4.50
CA ILE A 119 13.91 0.27 -3.41
C ILE A 119 14.96 1.28 -3.87
N VAL A 120 14.80 2.55 -3.47
CA VAL A 120 15.70 3.65 -3.87
C VAL A 120 16.89 3.81 -2.91
N SER A 121 16.76 3.31 -1.68
CA SER A 121 17.86 3.22 -0.70
C SER A 121 17.67 1.99 0.20
N GLY A 122 18.76 1.47 0.75
CA GLY A 122 18.73 0.29 1.63
C GLY A 122 18.62 -1.05 0.90
N VAL A 123 19.07 -1.13 -0.35
CA VAL A 123 18.98 -2.34 -1.20
C VAL A 123 19.52 -3.60 -0.52
N GLN A 124 20.66 -3.52 0.17
CA GLN A 124 21.26 -4.68 0.85
C GLN A 124 20.38 -5.19 2.01
N ALA A 125 19.78 -4.27 2.78
CA ALA A 125 18.86 -4.62 3.85
C ALA A 125 17.58 -5.24 3.28
N ALA A 126 16.99 -4.62 2.26
CA ALA A 126 15.83 -5.16 1.55
C ALA A 126 16.11 -6.55 0.98
N ALA A 127 17.28 -6.76 0.35
CA ALA A 127 17.71 -8.04 -0.18
C ALA A 127 17.82 -9.11 0.92
N ARG A 128 18.50 -8.81 2.03
CA ARG A 128 18.63 -9.70 3.19
C ARG A 128 17.26 -10.09 3.75
N ARG A 129 16.38 -9.11 3.99
CA ARG A 129 15.01 -9.35 4.48
C ARG A 129 14.22 -10.25 3.52
N ARG A 130 14.42 -10.08 2.22
CA ARG A 130 13.83 -10.87 1.13
C ARG A 130 14.54 -12.20 0.84
N ARG A 131 15.61 -12.54 1.58
CA ARG A 131 16.47 -13.71 1.38
C ARG A 131 17.05 -13.80 -0.05
N ALA A 132 17.31 -12.65 -0.67
CA ALA A 132 17.97 -12.56 -1.96
C ALA A 132 19.50 -12.51 -1.76
N VAL A 133 20.26 -13.21 -2.60
CA VAL A 133 21.72 -13.32 -2.49
C VAL A 133 22.39 -12.29 -3.42
N PRO A 134 23.18 -11.34 -2.90
CA PRO A 134 23.94 -10.41 -3.72
C PRO A 134 25.10 -11.09 -4.49
N PRO A 135 25.57 -10.51 -5.61
CA PRO A 135 25.08 -9.28 -6.24
C PRO A 135 23.74 -9.49 -6.94
N LEU A 136 22.83 -8.51 -6.82
CA LEU A 136 21.51 -8.60 -7.44
C LEU A 136 21.55 -8.10 -8.88
N GLY A 137 21.09 -8.94 -9.81
CA GLY A 137 20.82 -8.52 -11.18
C GLY A 137 19.59 -7.61 -11.28
N ARG A 138 19.42 -6.97 -12.44
CA ARG A 138 18.32 -6.02 -12.71
C ARG A 138 16.93 -6.56 -12.34
N THR A 139 16.64 -7.81 -12.72
CA THR A 139 15.36 -8.47 -12.40
C THR A 139 15.15 -8.62 -10.91
N ALA A 140 16.18 -9.03 -10.16
CA ALA A 140 16.08 -9.23 -8.72
C ALA A 140 15.90 -7.90 -7.97
N LEU A 141 16.61 -6.85 -8.38
CA LEU A 141 16.44 -5.49 -7.85
C LEU A 141 15.01 -4.97 -8.04
N ARG A 142 14.50 -5.04 -9.28
CA ARG A 142 13.12 -4.68 -9.63
C ARG A 142 12.09 -5.42 -8.77
N ASP A 143 12.37 -6.68 -8.45
CA ASP A 143 11.43 -7.58 -7.81
C ASP A 143 11.40 -7.49 -6.27
N LEU A 144 12.32 -6.74 -5.64
CA LEU A 144 12.45 -6.65 -4.18
C LEU A 144 11.16 -6.22 -3.48
N ALA A 145 10.45 -5.24 -4.04
CA ALA A 145 9.18 -4.71 -3.51
C ALA A 145 8.02 -4.78 -4.52
N ARG A 146 8.12 -5.66 -5.54
CA ARG A 146 7.08 -5.87 -6.56
C ARG A 146 5.93 -6.74 -6.07
N GLY A 147 5.05 -6.17 -5.24
CA GLY A 147 3.86 -6.82 -4.67
C GLY A 147 3.77 -6.63 -3.14
N PRO A 148 2.56 -6.63 -2.55
CA PRO A 148 2.32 -6.03 -1.24
C PRO A 148 3.08 -6.73 -0.11
N GLY A 149 3.13 -8.06 -0.14
CA GLY A 149 3.93 -8.84 0.80
C GLY A 149 5.44 -8.71 0.60
N ARG A 150 5.88 -8.42 -0.64
CA ARG A 150 7.30 -8.14 -0.93
C ARG A 150 7.69 -6.78 -0.39
N LEU A 151 6.87 -5.77 -0.61
CA LEU A 151 7.05 -4.42 -0.09
C LEU A 151 7.13 -4.42 1.43
N GLY A 152 6.15 -5.02 2.12
CA GLY A 152 6.16 -5.07 3.60
C GLY A 152 7.40 -5.77 4.16
N GLN A 153 7.81 -6.89 3.55
CA GLN A 153 9.03 -7.59 3.96
C GLN A 153 10.31 -6.79 3.67
N ALA A 154 10.40 -6.13 2.51
CA ALA A 154 11.56 -5.30 2.16
C ALA A 154 11.68 -4.07 3.09
N ALA A 155 10.55 -3.43 3.41
CA ALA A 155 10.45 -2.34 4.38
C ALA A 155 10.75 -2.79 5.83
N GLY A 156 10.72 -4.10 6.10
CA GLY A 156 11.03 -4.65 7.42
C GLY A 156 9.91 -4.47 8.45
N LEU A 157 8.72 -4.05 8.01
CA LEU A 157 7.55 -3.89 8.86
C LEU A 157 6.89 -5.25 9.12
N ARG A 158 6.68 -5.59 10.40
CA ARG A 158 6.24 -6.93 10.83
C ARG A 158 4.92 -6.84 11.57
N HIS A 159 3.96 -7.62 11.13
CA HIS A 159 2.75 -7.86 11.92
C HIS A 159 3.05 -8.81 13.10
N SER A 160 2.53 -8.58 14.30
CA SER A 160 1.74 -7.42 14.75
C SER A 160 2.60 -6.28 15.35
N LEU A 161 3.91 -6.49 15.52
CA LEU A 161 4.81 -5.58 16.22
C LEU A 161 4.76 -4.12 15.72
N HIS A 162 4.66 -3.93 14.42
CA HIS A 162 4.75 -2.60 13.79
C HIS A 162 3.38 -2.10 13.30
N ASP A 163 2.28 -2.75 13.70
CA ASP A 163 0.93 -2.22 13.45
C ASP A 163 0.70 -0.98 14.33
N GLY A 164 0.14 0.08 13.74
CA GLY A 164 -0.08 1.34 14.42
C GLY A 164 1.13 2.27 14.47
N ILE A 165 2.23 2.00 13.75
CA ILE A 165 3.29 3.02 13.59
C ILE A 165 2.72 4.27 12.94
N ASP A 166 2.99 5.44 13.51
CA ASP A 166 2.59 6.71 12.94
C ASP A 166 3.58 7.19 11.87
N ALA A 167 3.16 7.11 10.59
CA ALA A 167 4.00 7.54 9.48
C ALA A 167 4.08 9.07 9.29
N ILE A 168 3.32 9.85 10.07
CA ILE A 168 3.33 11.31 10.03
C ILE A 168 4.31 11.86 11.06
N THR A 169 4.29 11.41 12.31
CA THR A 169 5.24 11.86 13.34
C THR A 169 6.60 11.19 13.22
N GLY A 170 6.65 9.95 12.72
CA GLY A 170 7.89 9.19 12.59
C GLY A 170 8.44 8.71 13.93
N ASP A 171 7.59 8.64 14.96
CA ASP A 171 7.98 8.16 16.28
C ASP A 171 8.35 6.67 16.24
N GLU A 172 9.32 6.30 17.06
CA GLU A 172 9.75 4.91 17.18
C GLU A 172 8.76 4.10 18.02
N GLN A 173 8.35 2.95 17.49
CA GLN A 173 7.52 1.97 18.17
C GLN A 173 8.10 0.57 17.92
N ASN A 174 8.33 -0.18 19.00
CA ASN A 174 8.80 -1.56 18.96
C ASN A 174 10.07 -1.76 18.11
N GLY A 175 11.00 -0.80 18.17
CA GLY A 175 12.27 -0.86 17.44
C GLY A 175 12.12 -0.58 15.93
N ALA A 176 11.06 0.09 15.52
CA ALA A 176 10.89 0.59 14.16
C ALA A 176 10.23 1.97 14.15
N ARG A 177 10.56 2.78 13.15
CA ARG A 177 9.79 3.98 12.78
C ARG A 177 9.58 4.01 11.28
N ALA A 178 8.54 4.70 10.85
CA ALA A 178 8.26 4.93 9.45
C ALA A 178 7.89 6.38 9.21
N GLU A 179 8.19 6.89 8.02
CA GLU A 179 7.82 8.24 7.59
C GLU A 179 7.28 8.16 6.16
N LEU A 180 6.14 8.79 5.92
CA LEU A 180 5.60 8.98 4.58
C LEU A 180 6.06 10.33 4.03
N TRP A 181 6.67 10.30 2.84
CA TRP A 181 7.20 11.49 2.16
C TRP A 181 6.54 11.65 0.80
N LEU A 182 5.82 12.75 0.60
CA LEU A 182 5.11 13.04 -0.65
C LEU A 182 6.03 13.77 -1.62
N GLY A 183 5.95 13.35 -2.89
CA GLY A 183 6.63 14.01 -4.01
C GLY A 183 5.66 14.86 -4.83
N PRO A 184 6.14 15.44 -5.95
CA PRO A 184 5.26 16.07 -6.92
C PRO A 184 4.18 15.08 -7.41
N PRO A 185 2.95 15.53 -7.67
CA PRO A 185 1.90 14.66 -8.17
C PRO A 185 2.31 13.95 -9.46
N VAL A 186 2.06 12.64 -9.53
CA VAL A 186 2.20 11.89 -10.78
C VAL A 186 1.03 12.26 -11.70
N VAL A 187 1.35 12.77 -12.90
CA VAL A 187 0.35 13.24 -13.88
C VAL A 187 -0.38 12.06 -14.53
N ASP A 188 0.38 11.08 -15.02
CA ASP A 188 -0.19 9.91 -15.69
C ASP A 188 -0.38 8.78 -14.68
N VAL A 189 -1.61 8.62 -14.20
CA VAL A 189 -2.01 7.52 -13.31
C VAL A 189 -2.96 6.59 -14.05
N ALA A 190 -2.60 5.31 -14.11
CA ALA A 190 -3.54 4.29 -14.58
C ALA A 190 -4.37 3.75 -13.42
N GLN A 191 -5.59 3.34 -13.75
CA GLN A 191 -6.61 2.90 -12.80
C GLN A 191 -7.28 1.61 -13.30
N GLY A 192 -7.71 0.74 -12.39
CA GLY A 192 -8.39 -0.50 -12.76
C GLY A 192 -8.70 -1.42 -11.58
N PRO A 193 -9.06 -2.69 -11.85
CA PRO A 193 -9.47 -3.64 -10.83
C PRO A 193 -8.34 -3.96 -9.84
N ARG A 194 -8.73 -4.21 -8.59
CA ARG A 194 -7.83 -4.61 -7.52
C ARG A 194 -7.36 -6.06 -7.70
N VAL A 195 -6.09 -6.33 -7.42
CA VAL A 195 -5.45 -7.62 -7.62
C VAL A 195 -5.79 -8.57 -6.49
N GLY A 196 -6.25 -9.77 -6.84
CA GLY A 196 -6.52 -10.83 -5.87
C GLY A 196 -7.75 -10.61 -4.99
N VAL A 197 -8.49 -9.51 -5.18
CA VAL A 197 -9.74 -9.25 -4.47
C VAL A 197 -10.86 -10.10 -5.08
N ALA A 198 -11.63 -10.77 -4.22
CA ALA A 198 -12.67 -11.70 -4.64
C ALA A 198 -13.96 -10.99 -5.07
N GLY A 199 -14.75 -11.66 -5.92
CA GLY A 199 -16.07 -11.20 -6.34
C GLY A 199 -16.07 -9.82 -7.02
N VAL A 200 -17.19 -9.10 -6.88
CA VAL A 200 -17.40 -7.79 -7.53
C VAL A 200 -16.39 -6.72 -7.11
N ALA A 201 -15.90 -6.80 -5.86
CA ALA A 201 -14.90 -5.88 -5.33
C ALA A 201 -13.55 -5.93 -6.05
N GLY A 202 -13.29 -7.02 -6.79
CA GLY A 202 -12.09 -7.20 -7.61
C GLY A 202 -12.29 -6.93 -9.09
N THR A 203 -13.38 -6.27 -9.51
CA THR A 203 -13.67 -5.94 -10.92
C THR A 203 -13.65 -4.43 -11.18
N ASP A 204 -13.92 -4.01 -12.41
CA ASP A 204 -14.03 -2.59 -12.79
C ASP A 204 -15.21 -1.86 -12.12
N ALA A 205 -16.09 -2.58 -11.40
CA ALA A 205 -17.06 -1.95 -10.50
C ALA A 205 -16.36 -1.23 -9.32
N PHE A 206 -15.15 -1.66 -8.98
CA PHE A 206 -14.29 -1.06 -7.96
C PHE A 206 -12.89 -0.87 -8.55
N PRO A 207 -12.73 0.11 -9.48
CA PRO A 207 -11.48 0.33 -10.18
C PRO A 207 -10.51 1.09 -9.25
N TRP A 208 -10.26 0.55 -8.06
CA TRP A 208 -9.62 1.25 -6.95
C TRP A 208 -8.17 0.82 -6.76
N ARG A 209 -7.55 0.29 -7.82
CA ARG A 209 -6.11 0.10 -7.94
C ARG A 209 -5.56 1.24 -8.79
N PHE A 210 -4.47 1.84 -8.34
CA PHE A 210 -3.80 2.95 -9.02
C PHE A 210 -2.32 2.62 -9.18
N TRP A 211 -1.73 2.95 -10.34
CA TRP A 211 -0.32 2.70 -10.61
C TRP A 211 0.28 3.68 -11.63
N ILE A 212 1.61 3.77 -11.61
CA ILE A 212 2.38 4.53 -12.60
C ILE A 212 2.52 3.69 -13.88
N PRO A 213 1.95 4.12 -15.03
CA PRO A 213 2.01 3.37 -16.27
C PRO A 213 3.44 3.11 -16.74
N GLY A 214 3.73 1.87 -17.18
CA GLY A 214 5.04 1.49 -17.69
C GLY A 214 6.15 1.31 -16.65
N ASP A 215 5.92 1.65 -15.37
CA ASP A 215 6.91 1.47 -14.33
C ASP A 215 7.19 -0.04 -14.10
N PRO A 216 8.45 -0.49 -14.17
CA PRO A 216 8.79 -1.91 -14.13
C PRO A 216 8.52 -2.56 -12.77
N THR A 217 8.34 -1.78 -11.71
CA THR A 217 8.08 -2.29 -10.35
C THR A 217 6.61 -2.55 -10.07
N VAL A 218 5.69 -2.10 -10.93
CA VAL A 218 4.26 -2.40 -10.82
C VAL A 218 4.02 -3.90 -10.88
N SER A 219 3.29 -4.43 -9.90
CA SER A 219 3.06 -5.87 -9.74
C SER A 219 2.12 -6.45 -10.82
N PRO A 220 2.25 -7.75 -11.15
CA PRO A 220 1.41 -8.36 -12.16
C PRO A 220 -0.05 -8.46 -11.67
N PHE A 221 -0.99 -8.20 -12.57
CA PHE A 221 -2.41 -8.38 -12.29
C PHE A 221 -2.79 -9.87 -12.18
N ARG A 222 -3.71 -10.18 -11.26
CA ARG A 222 -4.30 -11.50 -11.05
C ARG A 222 -5.70 -11.33 -10.50
N TRP A 223 -6.67 -12.06 -11.06
CA TRP A 223 -8.03 -12.09 -10.54
C TRP A 223 -8.08 -12.75 -9.15
N GLY A 224 -8.91 -12.21 -8.27
CA GLY A 224 -9.33 -12.92 -7.06
C GLY A 224 -10.41 -13.95 -7.36
N ARG A 225 -10.72 -14.77 -6.35
CA ARG A 225 -11.73 -15.84 -6.47
C ARG A 225 -13.06 -15.29 -6.97
N GLY A 226 -13.55 -15.81 -8.09
CA GLY A 226 -14.85 -15.44 -8.68
C GLY A 226 -14.94 -14.03 -9.29
N ALA A 227 -13.85 -13.26 -9.28
CA ALA A 227 -13.86 -11.89 -9.83
C ALA A 227 -13.89 -11.88 -11.36
N ALA A 228 -13.15 -12.78 -12.02
CA ALA A 228 -13.19 -12.91 -13.48
C ALA A 228 -14.59 -13.23 -14.00
N ASP A 229 -15.28 -14.20 -13.38
CA ASP A 229 -16.64 -14.56 -13.76
C ASP A 229 -17.62 -13.41 -13.48
N ALA A 230 -17.43 -12.67 -12.39
CA ALA A 230 -18.25 -11.50 -12.07
C ALA A 230 -18.05 -10.36 -13.10
N SER A 231 -16.82 -10.12 -13.54
CA SER A 231 -16.50 -9.15 -14.59
C SER A 231 -17.13 -9.56 -15.93
N ASN A 232 -16.99 -10.83 -16.33
CA ASN A 232 -17.57 -11.34 -17.57
C ASN A 232 -19.10 -11.24 -17.61
N ARG A 233 -19.79 -11.54 -16.49
CA ARG A 233 -21.25 -11.38 -16.40
C ARG A 233 -21.70 -9.94 -16.56
N ALA A 234 -20.95 -8.98 -16.01
CA ALA A 234 -21.26 -7.56 -16.14
C ALA A 234 -21.09 -7.07 -17.59
N ASN A 235 -20.08 -7.57 -18.31
CA ASN A 235 -19.78 -7.18 -19.69
C ASN A 235 -20.58 -7.94 -20.75
N GLY A 236 -21.07 -9.15 -20.45
CA GLY A 236 -21.81 -10.03 -21.36
C GLY A 236 -23.32 -9.83 -21.40
N GLY A 237 -23.87 -8.84 -20.68
CA GLY A 237 -25.31 -8.57 -20.57
C GLY A 237 -25.97 -7.95 -21.82
N PHE A 238 -25.26 -7.80 -22.94
CA PHE A 238 -25.78 -7.27 -24.21
C PHE A 238 -25.71 -8.29 -25.36
N SER A 239 -26.03 -9.55 -25.09
CA SER A 239 -26.27 -10.53 -26.16
C SER A 239 -27.32 -11.55 -25.73
N ALA A 240 -28.59 -11.17 -25.83
CA ALA A 240 -29.72 -12.05 -26.10
C ALA A 240 -30.83 -11.23 -26.76
#